data_AF-A0A925LWV7-F1
#
_entry.id   AF-A0A925LWV7-F1
#
_cell.length_a   1.000
_cell.length_b   1.000
_cell.length_c   1.000
_cell.angle_alpha   90.00
_cell.angle_beta   90.00
_cell.angle_gamma   90.00
#
_symmetry.space_group_name_H-M   'P 1'
#
loop_
_entity.id
_entity.type
_entity.pdbx_description
1 polymer ?
#
loop_
_entity_poly.entity_id
_entity_poly.type
_entity_poly.pdbx_seq_one_letter_code
_entity_poly.pdbx_strand_id
1 'polypeptide(L)' 'MDVKSAIKETFGISNMVLNSYVGDFTDAELMRRPGPGCNHVAWQLGHLISSE' A
#
# COMPACT_ATOMS: atom_id res chain seq x y z
N MET A 1 -8.87 -23.71 -10.44
CA MET A 1 -7.95 -22.71 -9.86
C MET A 1 -6.67 -23.43 -9.51
N ASP A 2 -5.54 -23.04 -10.10
CA ASP A 2 -4.21 -23.56 -9.71
C ASP A 2 -3.56 -22.64 -8.66
N VAL A 3 -2.49 -23.11 -8.01
CA VAL A 3 -1.80 -22.38 -6.94
C VAL A 3 -1.24 -21.03 -7.40
N LYS A 4 -0.70 -20.96 -8.64
CA LYS A 4 -0.16 -19.71 -9.18
C LYS A 4 -1.28 -18.69 -9.40
N SER A 5 -2.44 -19.16 -9.87
CA SER A 5 -3.62 -18.33 -10.08
C SER A 5 -4.18 -17.82 -8.75
N ALA A 6 -4.26 -18.66 -7.72
CA ALA A 6 -4.71 -18.27 -6.38
C ALA A 6 -3.83 -17.17 -5.75
N ILE A 7 -2.50 -17.27 -5.91
CA ILE A 7 -1.55 -16.23 -5.43
C ILE A 7 -1.79 -14.90 -6.16
N LYS A 8 -1.96 -14.93 -7.49
CA LYS A 8 -2.21 -13.71 -8.28
C LYS A 8 -3.53 -13.04 -7.92
N GLU A 9 -4.59 -13.82 -7.73
CA GLU A 9 -5.89 -13.30 -7.30
C GLU A 9 -5.80 -12.66 -5.91
N THR A 10 -5.11 -13.32 -4.98
CA THR A 10 -4.88 -12.78 -3.62
C THR A 10 -4.11 -11.46 -3.67
N PHE A 11 -3.02 -11.40 -4.45
CA PHE A 11 -2.30 -10.15 -4.69
C PHE A 11 -3.19 -9.07 -5.32
N GLY A 12 -4.04 -9.44 -6.29
CA GLY A 12 -4.99 -8.52 -6.91
C GLY A 12 -5.95 -7.90 -5.91
N ILE A 13 -6.44 -8.68 -4.93
CA ILE A 13 -7.27 -8.16 -3.84
C ILE A 13 -6.47 -7.20 -2.96
N SER A 14 -5.27 -7.58 -2.51
CA SER A 14 -4.40 -6.71 -1.70
C SER A 14 -4.09 -5.39 -2.40
N ASN A 15 -3.77 -5.45 -3.70
CA ASN A 15 -3.50 -4.27 -4.52
C ASN A 15 -4.75 -3.38 -4.70
N MET A 16 -5.93 -3.97 -4.90
CA MET A 16 -7.18 -3.20 -4.97
C MET A 16 -7.46 -2.47 -3.65
N VAL A 17 -7.31 -3.15 -2.52
CA VAL A 17 -7.51 -2.55 -1.19
C VAL A 17 -6.51 -1.43 -0.95
N LEU A 18 -5.23 -1.64 -1.24
CA LEU A 18 -4.21 -0.60 -1.12
C LEU A 18 -4.60 0.66 -1.91
N ASN A 19 -4.91 0.50 -3.20
CA ASN A 19 -5.29 1.63 -4.06
C ASN A 19 -6.59 2.32 -3.61
N SER A 20 -7.53 1.59 -2.99
CA SER A 20 -8.74 2.20 -2.44
C SER A 20 -8.48 3.18 -1.29
N TYR A 21 -7.34 3.03 -0.58
CA TYR A 21 -6.97 3.89 0.55
C TYR A 21 -6.06 5.05 0.18
N VAL A 22 -5.18 4.87 -0.81
CA VAL A 22 -4.10 5.85 -1.09
C VAL A 22 -4.02 6.28 -2.56
N GLY A 23 -4.85 5.70 -3.44
CA GLY A 23 -4.76 5.93 -4.88
C GLY A 23 -5.21 7.33 -5.33
N ASP A 24 -5.88 8.07 -4.46
CA ASP A 24 -6.32 9.46 -4.69
C ASP A 24 -5.35 10.50 -4.11
N PHE A 25 -4.26 10.07 -3.46
CA PHE A 25 -3.29 10.99 -2.87
C PHE A 25 -2.33 11.51 -3.93
N THR A 26 -2.04 12.80 -3.86
CA THR A 26 -0.88 13.39 -4.54
C THR A 26 0.42 12.97 -3.86
N ASP A 27 1.55 13.08 -4.57
CA ASP A 27 2.88 12.83 -3.99
C ASP A 27 3.14 13.67 -2.72
N ALA A 28 2.65 14.92 -2.71
CA ALA A 28 2.77 15.81 -1.55
C ALA A 28 1.97 15.28 -0.35
N GLU A 29 0.77 14.75 -0.58
CA GLU A 29 -0.08 14.15 0.47
C GLU A 29 0.51 12.85 1.00
N LEU A 30 1.15 12.03 0.15
CA LEU A 30 1.87 10.83 0.55
C LEU A 30 3.05 11.12 1.50
N MET A 31 3.60 12.33 1.45
CA MET A 31 4.68 12.80 2.32
C MET A 31 4.19 13.50 3.60
N ARG A 32 2.88 13.70 3.75
CA ARG A 32 2.30 14.35 4.93
C ARG A 32 2.28 13.41 6.14
N ARG A 33 2.72 13.91 7.29
CA ARG A 33 2.62 13.19 8.56
C ARG A 33 1.23 13.42 9.18
N PRO A 34 0.52 12.37 9.63
CA PRO A 34 -0.82 12.51 10.20
C PRO A 34 -0.80 13.05 11.64
N GLY A 35 0.34 12.98 12.34
CA GLY A 35 0.50 13.49 13.70
C GLY A 35 1.94 13.34 14.22
N PRO A 36 2.23 13.88 15.41
CA PRO A 36 3.54 13.74 16.05
C PRO A 36 3.94 12.28 16.23
N GLY A 37 5.18 11.93 15.90
CA GLY A 37 5.71 10.56 16.00
C GLY A 37 5.29 9.60 14.88
N CYS A 38 4.32 9.96 14.03
CA CYS A 38 3.91 9.12 12.90
C CYS A 38 4.79 9.35 11.66
N ASN A 39 5.15 8.29 10.94
CA ASN A 39 5.74 8.40 9.61
C ASN A 39 4.67 8.71 8.55
N HIS A 40 5.10 9.34 7.46
CA HIS A 40 4.23 9.64 6.33
C HIS A 40 3.86 8.38 5.55
N VAL A 41 2.81 8.45 4.73
CA VAL A 41 2.26 7.28 4.03
C VAL A 41 3.28 6.66 3.08
N ALA A 42 4.05 7.44 2.33
CA ALA A 42 5.08 6.89 1.44
C ALA A 42 6.16 6.08 2.19
N TRP A 43 6.49 6.45 3.44
CA TRP A 43 7.38 5.66 4.27
C TRP A 43 6.73 4.33 4.61
N GLN A 44 5.46 4.34 5.05
CA GLN A 44 4.73 3.10 5.36
C GLN A 44 4.65 2.16 4.16
N LEU A 45 4.41 2.70 2.95
CA LEU A 45 4.43 1.91 1.72
C LEU A 45 5.81 1.32 1.42
N GLY A 46 6.88 2.08 1.63
CA GLY A 46 8.26 1.58 1.50
C GLY A 46 8.57 0.45 2.49
N HIS A 47 8.09 0.55 3.73
CA HIS A 47 8.22 -0.51 4.73
C HIS A 47 7.43 -1.76 4.36
N LEU A 48 6.22 -1.59 3.84
CA LEU A 48 5.39 -2.70 3.37
C LEU A 48 6.07 -3.45 2.20
N ILE A 49 6.50 -2.73 1.17
CA ILE A 49 7.16 -3.31 -0.01
C ILE A 49 8.46 -4.02 0.38
N SER A 50 9.22 -3.48 1.33
CA SER A 50 10.46 -4.13 1.78
C SER A 50 10.23 -5.39 2.63
N SER A 51 9.02 -5.60 3.14
CA SER A 51 8.72 -6.70 4.07
C SER A 51 7.97 -7.87 3.42
N GLU A 52 7.43 -7.68 2.21
CA GLU A 52 6.77 -8.70 1.39
C GLU A 52 7.73 -9.33 0.37
#